data_AF-A0A1T1ZWS6-F1
#
_entry.id   AF-A0A1T1ZWS6-F1
#
_cell.length_a   1.000
_cell.length_b   1.000
_cell.length_c   1.000
_cell.angle_alpha   90.00
_cell.angle_beta   90.00
_cell.angle_gamma   90.00
#
_symmetry.space_group_name_H-M   'P 1'
#
loop_
_entity.id
_entity.type
_entity.pdbx_description
1 polymer ?
#
loop_
_entity_poly.entity_id
_entity_poly.type
_entity_poly.pdbx_seq_one_letter_code
_entity_poly.pdbx_strand_id
1 'polypeptide(L)' 'MSDKLLKPGQKAPRSGQYEITGPRGGGTGVERTVTRNEPLPPPEQKGQKYRLVDPTKHRRKN' A
#
# COMPACT_ATOMS: atom_id res chain seq x y z
N MET A 1 10.25 -7.23 -11.91
CA MET A 1 10.26 -6.50 -10.63
C MET A 1 9.00 -6.89 -9.89
N SER A 2 9.09 -7.75 -8.88
CA SER A 2 7.90 -8.29 -8.19
C SER A 2 7.27 -7.19 -7.33
N ASP A 3 6.36 -6.42 -7.93
CA ASP A 3 5.45 -5.51 -7.23
C ASP A 3 4.68 -6.34 -6.21
N LYS A 4 5.19 -6.37 -4.97
CA LYS A 4 4.65 -7.23 -3.92
C LYS A 4 3.36 -6.59 -3.43
N LEU A 5 2.26 -6.92 -4.13
CA LEU A 5 0.92 -6.50 -3.76
C LEU A 5 0.60 -6.93 -2.33
N LEU A 6 0.38 -5.96 -1.46
CA LEU A 6 0.09 -6.16 -0.04
C LEU A 6 -1.41 -6.43 0.16
N LYS A 7 -1.73 -7.24 1.16
CA LYS A 7 -3.12 -7.57 1.48
C LYS A 7 -3.71 -6.51 2.42
N PRO A 8 -5.03 -6.24 2.35
CA PRO A 8 -5.69 -5.48 3.41
C PRO A 8 -5.45 -6.11 4.78
N GLY A 9 -5.27 -5.29 5.81
CA GLY A 9 -4.91 -5.73 7.16
C GLY A 9 -3.45 -6.19 7.35
N GLN A 10 -2.66 -6.32 6.28
CA GLN A 10 -1.22 -6.54 6.40
C GLN A 10 -0.55 -5.28 6.93
N LYS A 11 0.43 -5.42 7.82
CA LYS A 11 1.22 -4.29 8.31
C LYS A 11 2.01 -3.65 7.15
N ALA A 12 1.89 -2.35 7.00
CA ALA A 12 2.61 -1.60 5.99
C ALA A 12 4.13 -1.65 6.24
N PRO A 13 4.95 -2.15 5.28
CA PRO A 13 6.39 -2.28 5.48
C PRO A 13 7.10 -0.94 5.58
N ARG A 14 6.54 0.10 4.95
CA ARG A 14 7.05 1.48 4.93
C ARG A 14 5.90 2.47 5.05
N SER A 15 6.17 3.65 5.58
CA SER A 15 5.22 4.77 5.50
C SER A 15 5.19 5.27 4.06
N GLY A 16 4.02 5.61 3.55
CA GLY A 16 3.88 6.05 2.17
C GLY A 16 2.45 6.07 1.68
N GLN A 17 2.30 6.45 0.41
CA GLN A 17 1.08 6.31 -0.35
C GLN A 17 1.02 4.95 -1.02
N TYR A 18 -0.08 4.25 -0.77
CA TYR A 18 -0.39 2.94 -1.33
C TYR A 18 -1.59 3.05 -2.27
N GLU A 19 -1.39 2.70 -3.54
CA GLU A 19 -2.47 2.58 -4.51
C GLU A 19 -3.20 1.25 -4.33
N ILE A 20 -4.53 1.30 -4.40
CA ILE A 20 -5.38 0.13 -4.46
C ILE A 20 -5.31 -0.43 -5.89
N THR A 21 -5.05 -1.73 -5.96
CA THR A 21 -5.01 -2.51 -7.19
C THR A 21 -6.14 -3.51 -7.18
N GLY A 22 -6.73 -3.76 -8.34
CA GLY A 22 -7.76 -4.78 -8.52
C GLY A 22 -7.21 -6.20 -8.32
N PRO A 23 -8.09 -7.21 -8.34
CA PRO A 23 -7.72 -8.61 -8.12
C PRO A 23 -6.64 -9.15 -9.06
N ARG A 24 -6.54 -8.56 -10.26
CA ARG A 24 -5.57 -8.91 -11.31
C ARG A 24 -4.35 -7.97 -11.35
N GLY A 25 -4.21 -7.05 -10.40
CA GLY A 25 -3.08 -6.12 -10.31
C GLY A 25 -3.20 -4.85 -11.16
N GLY A 26 -4.35 -4.60 -11.80
CA GLY A 26 -4.63 -3.31 -12.45
C GLY A 26 -4.86 -2.21 -11.42
N GLY A 27 -4.26 -1.03 -11.60
CA GLY A 27 -4.46 0.12 -10.71
C GLY A 27 -5.91 0.60 -10.75
N THR A 28 -6.48 0.91 -9.57
CA THR A 28 -7.81 1.53 -9.48
C THR A 28 -7.75 3.06 -9.45
N GLY A 29 -6.55 3.64 -9.37
CA GLY A 29 -6.35 5.08 -9.17
C GLY A 29 -6.73 5.60 -7.78
N VAL A 30 -7.09 4.71 -6.86
CA VAL A 30 -7.43 5.07 -5.48
C VAL A 30 -6.19 4.92 -4.61
N GLU A 31 -5.74 6.00 -4.00
CA GLU A 31 -4.54 6.01 -3.14
C GLU A 31 -4.91 6.17 -1.66
N ARG A 32 -4.11 5.54 -0.80
CA ARG A 32 -4.26 5.59 0.66
C ARG A 32 -2.90 5.82 1.31
N THR A 33 -2.81 6.86 2.14
CA THR A 33 -1.62 7.09 2.97
C THR A 33 -1.66 6.18 4.18
N VAL A 34 -0.58 5.43 4.41
CA VAL A 34 -0.47 4.51 5.55
C VAL A 34 0.90 4.65 6.20
N THR A 35 0.93 4.59 7.53
CA THR A 35 2.16 4.67 8.32
C THR A 35 2.81 3.29 8.44
N ARG A 36 4.13 3.24 8.52
CA ARG A 36 4.87 1.99 8.75
C ARG A 36 4.34 1.27 10.00
N ASN A 37 4.20 -0.06 9.91
CA ASN A 37 3.70 -0.97 10.94
C ASN A 37 2.20 -0.85 11.27
N GLU A 38 1.47 0.07 10.64
CA GLU A 38 0.01 0.10 10.76
C GLU A 38 -0.64 -0.89 9.78
N PRO A 39 -1.81 -1.46 10.14
CA PRO A 39 -2.55 -2.31 9.23
C PRO A 39 -3.05 -1.49 8.04
N LEU A 40 -2.87 -2.03 6.82
CA LEU A 40 -3.46 -1.45 5.63
C LEU A 40 -4.99 -1.40 5.77
N PRO A 41 -5.63 -0.29 5.35
CA PRO A 41 -7.07 -0.14 5.48
C PRO A 41 -7.83 -1.24 4.73
N PRO A 42 -9.11 -1.48 5.05
CA PRO A 42 -9.94 -2.36 4.25
C PRO A 42 -10.13 -1.77 2.83
N PRO A 43 -10.11 -2.61 1.79
CA PRO A 43 -10.38 -2.16 0.44
C PRO A 43 -11.89 -1.99 0.21
N GLU A 44 -12.25 -1.21 -0.81
CA GLU A 44 -13.66 -0.98 -1.15
C GLU A 44 -14.32 -2.24 -1.71
N GLN A 45 -13.57 -3.09 -2.40
CA GLN A 45 -14.06 -4.33 -2.99
C GLN A 45 -13.23 -5.54 -2.61
N LYS A 46 -13.89 -6.71 -2.55
CA LYS A 46 -13.23 -7.99 -2.26
C LYS A 46 -12.21 -8.34 -3.34
N GLY A 47 -11.02 -8.76 -2.91
CA GLY A 47 -9.93 -9.20 -3.80
C GLY A 47 -8.97 -8.10 -4.24
N GLN A 48 -9.24 -6.84 -3.87
CA GLN A 48 -8.28 -5.75 -4.09
C GLN A 48 -7.04 -5.90 -3.18
N LYS A 49 -5.93 -5.31 -3.61
CA LYS A 49 -4.62 -5.33 -2.93
C LYS A 49 -4.00 -3.94 -2.94
N TYR A 50 -2.91 -3.74 -2.22
CA TYR A 50 -2.20 -2.46 -2.13
C TYR A 50 -0.84 -2.54 -2.79
N ARG A 51 -0.47 -1.49 -3.53
CA ARG A 51 0.86 -1.29 -4.11
C ARG A 51 1.46 -0.03 -3.53
N LEU A 52 2.70 -0.11 -3.04
CA LEU A 52 3.42 1.08 -2.59
C LEU A 52 3.81 1.91 -3.81
N VAL A 53 3.22 3.10 -3.96
CA VAL A 53 3.51 4.01 -5.07
C VAL A 53 4.56 5.02 -4.66
N ASP A 54 4.32 5.73 -3.56
CA ASP A 54 5.25 6.74 -3.05
C ASP A 54 5.63 6.48 -1.58
N PRO A 55 6.82 5.94 -1.30
CA PRO A 55 7.29 5.84 0.07
C PRO A 55 7.65 7.21 0.65
N THR A 56 7.05 7.53 1.80
CA THR A 56 7.43 8.73 2.56
C THR A 56 8.91 8.65 2.95
N LYS A 57 9.68 9.67 2.56
CA LYS A 57 11.09 9.79 2.90
C LYS A 57 11.25 10.27 4.34
N HIS A 58 11.55 9.36 5.25
CA HIS A 58 12.02 9.75 6.57
C HIS A 58 13.51 10.15 6.49
N ARG A 59 13.85 11.36 6.97
CA ARG A 59 15.25 11.75 7.17
C ARG A 59 15.86 10.79 8.20
N ARG A 60 16.80 9.94 7.78
CA ARG A 60 17.71 9.27 8.72
C ARG A 60 18.51 10.39 9.40
N LYS A 61 18.28 10.60 10.70
CA LYS A 61 19.19 11.39 11.53
C LYS A 61 20.43 10.52 11.71
N ASN A 62 21.49 10.86 10.97
CA ASN A 62 22.82 10.29 11.16
C ASN A 62 23.50 11.00 12.32
#